data_AF-A0A6N3ID10-F1
#
_entry.id   AF-A0A6N3ID10-F1
#
_cell.length_a   1.000
_cell.length_b   1.000
_cell.length_c   1.000
_cell.angle_alpha   90.00
_cell.angle_beta   90.00
_cell.angle_gamma   90.00
#
_symmetry.space_group_name_H-M   'P 1'
#
loop_
_entity.id
_entity.type
_entity.pdbx_description
1 polymer ?
#
loop_
_entity_poly.entity_id
_entity_poly.type
_entity_poly.pdbx_seq_one_letter_code
_entity_poly.pdbx_strand_id
1 'polypeptide(L)'
;MVIARTLLFLFLLVCSAVPVLADVKIFVTNDVHGYVADNPEKKNIGYARLKAVADGARAEGHTVFVLDAGDAFSGSAFALIDQGRSVAKLMGQVGYRVLTPGNHAFDYTLSEGPLYYGNELLRLVRENSPGKVDAVAENLTYKGADPPGMVTKPVVIYDETAKNPQGMRVIVTGVITPYSVKPSLRQALADYDFDLKPTPEATKKAVLDRLTRSLAPYGRPEDVVIVLSHLGYAGPKGDKDGRITGPDVAAVPNVDFVADGHSHKAVAPTYDYGAMYANGGRYLEHFMVITLDGKKGDMALKSYADVADVVPDKAMTDSIQQLDAARGFEDVVFTSPDDSVFKDGHLRKDSTPLGRLICESMAKAAGAAIALHTPGGIRAGLPGGPVHRRDLLDVLPFDDRLVAVDMTGKQIADVFTRGIGHGGRGLPQFFGLDVWAWQDEDDSLHVAGLRLTNGVPLQPDKKYRVALNGFMARNMNLPTKKDRGNLVDALETQLKKGVDVEALRTGRNLFVFADKASAEAAFSQAGSR
;
A
#
# COMPACT_ATOMS: atom_id res chain seq x y z
N MET A 1 -80.71 -23.78 19.21
CA MET A 1 -79.56 -22.86 19.32
C MET A 1 -78.28 -23.61 18.99
N VAL A 2 -77.92 -23.72 17.71
CA VAL A 2 -76.64 -24.31 17.25
C VAL A 2 -76.11 -23.42 16.13
N ILE A 3 -75.64 -22.22 16.49
CA ILE A 3 -74.88 -21.33 15.60
C ILE A 3 -73.90 -20.57 16.50
N ALA A 4 -72.76 -21.17 16.84
CA ALA A 4 -71.67 -20.44 17.52
C ALA A 4 -70.32 -21.19 17.51
N ARG A 5 -70.04 -22.07 16.52
CA ARG A 5 -68.77 -22.83 16.51
C ARG A 5 -68.00 -22.88 15.19
N THR A 6 -68.40 -22.12 14.18
CA THR A 6 -67.77 -22.19 12.84
C THR A 6 -67.13 -20.86 12.37
N LEU A 7 -66.93 -19.89 13.26
CA LEU A 7 -66.38 -18.57 12.90
C LEU A 7 -65.02 -18.24 13.55
N LEU A 8 -64.41 -19.16 14.29
CA LEU A 8 -63.11 -18.94 14.97
C LEU A 8 -61.92 -19.65 14.33
N PHE A 9 -62.07 -20.20 13.12
CA PHE A 9 -60.98 -20.92 12.41
C PHE A 9 -60.59 -20.28 11.07
N LEU A 10 -61.11 -19.10 10.74
CA LEU A 10 -60.84 -18.41 9.47
C LEU A 10 -60.27 -16.99 9.64
N PHE A 11 -59.61 -16.70 10.78
CA PHE A 11 -59.00 -15.38 11.03
C PHE A 11 -57.52 -15.45 11.47
N LEU A 12 -56.85 -16.59 11.24
CA LEU A 12 -55.48 -16.84 11.74
C LEU A 12 -54.52 -17.39 10.69
N LEU A 13 -54.70 -17.06 9.41
CA LEU A 13 -53.74 -17.42 8.36
C LEU A 13 -53.71 -16.39 7.22
N VAL A 14 -53.55 -15.12 7.59
CA VAL A 14 -52.83 -14.15 6.76
C VAL A 14 -51.74 -13.54 7.64
N CYS A 15 -50.80 -14.37 8.10
CA CYS A 15 -49.44 -13.89 8.25
C CYS A 15 -48.92 -13.71 6.83
N SER A 16 -49.25 -12.57 6.20
CA SER A 16 -48.33 -12.01 5.23
C SER A 16 -47.03 -11.82 6.00
N ALA A 17 -46.09 -12.75 5.82
CA ALA A 17 -44.71 -12.50 6.16
C ALA A 17 -44.37 -11.21 5.45
N VAL A 18 -44.38 -10.10 6.18
CA VAL A 18 -43.70 -8.89 5.74
C VAL A 18 -42.30 -9.40 5.45
N PRO A 19 -41.80 -9.35 4.20
CA PRO A 19 -40.41 -9.70 3.98
C PRO A 19 -39.65 -8.76 4.89
N VAL A 20 -38.99 -9.31 5.92
CA VAL A 20 -37.93 -8.59 6.61
C VAL A 20 -37.04 -8.15 5.47
N LEU A 21 -37.02 -6.85 5.16
CA LEU A 21 -36.11 -6.32 4.16
C LEU A 21 -34.73 -6.79 4.63
N ALA A 22 -34.06 -7.60 3.82
CA ALA A 22 -32.70 -7.95 4.10
C ALA A 22 -31.89 -6.65 4.11
N ASP A 23 -31.28 -6.33 5.25
CA ASP A 23 -30.34 -5.22 5.37
C ASP A 23 -29.21 -5.39 4.36
N VAL A 24 -28.76 -4.25 3.81
CA VAL A 24 -27.67 -4.21 2.85
C VAL A 24 -26.36 -4.14 3.63
N LYS A 25 -25.46 -5.10 3.42
CA LYS A 25 -24.10 -5.09 4.00
C LYS A 25 -23.07 -4.78 2.93
N ILE A 26 -22.25 -3.76 3.16
CA ILE A 26 -21.24 -3.29 2.22
C ILE A 26 -19.88 -3.41 2.88
N PHE A 27 -19.07 -4.31 2.37
CA PHE A 27 -17.71 -4.54 2.81
C PHE A 27 -16.77 -3.66 1.98
N VAL A 28 -15.94 -2.85 2.62
CA VAL A 28 -15.01 -1.94 1.92
C VAL A 28 -13.58 -2.19 2.37
N THR A 29 -12.69 -2.40 1.40
CA THR A 29 -11.24 -2.53 1.62
C THR A 29 -10.50 -1.31 1.11
N ASN A 30 -9.27 -1.10 1.57
CA ASN A 30 -8.36 -0.09 1.06
C ASN A 30 -6.90 -0.56 1.25
N ASP A 31 -6.00 -0.09 0.38
CA ASP A 31 -4.54 -0.26 0.53
C ASP A 31 -4.12 -1.72 0.76
N VAL A 32 -4.82 -2.66 0.12
CA VAL A 32 -4.53 -4.10 0.24
C VAL A 32 -3.11 -4.40 -0.25
N HIS A 33 -2.62 -3.64 -1.22
CA HIS A 33 -1.26 -3.74 -1.74
C HIS A 33 -0.82 -5.15 -2.18
N GLY A 34 -1.77 -5.97 -2.64
CA GLY A 34 -1.52 -7.36 -3.04
C GLY A 34 -1.24 -8.32 -1.88
N TYR A 35 -1.50 -7.95 -0.62
CA TYR A 35 -1.51 -8.89 0.51
C TYR A 35 -2.80 -9.71 0.51
N VAL A 36 -2.89 -10.64 -0.46
CA VAL A 36 -4.12 -11.42 -0.73
C VAL A 36 -4.28 -12.66 0.14
N ALA A 37 -3.19 -13.18 0.69
CA ALA A 37 -3.20 -14.38 1.52
C ALA A 37 -3.70 -14.08 2.94
N ASP A 38 -4.47 -15.00 3.50
CA ASP A 38 -4.77 -15.03 4.92
C ASP A 38 -3.48 -15.33 5.70
N ASN A 39 -3.12 -14.45 6.63
CA ASN A 39 -1.93 -14.59 7.46
C ASN A 39 -2.23 -14.16 8.90
N PRO A 40 -2.50 -15.13 9.81
CA PRO A 40 -2.77 -14.84 11.22
C PRO A 40 -1.62 -14.15 11.95
N GLU A 41 -0.37 -14.48 11.61
CA GLU A 41 0.82 -13.93 12.30
C GLU A 41 1.01 -12.44 11.96
N LYS A 42 0.85 -12.09 10.69
CA LYS A 42 0.88 -10.70 10.20
C LYS A 42 -0.45 -9.97 10.41
N LYS A 43 -1.49 -10.67 10.90
CA LYS A 43 -2.87 -10.19 11.05
C LYS A 43 -3.52 -9.72 9.76
N ASN A 44 -3.13 -10.32 8.63
CA ASN A 44 -3.75 -10.03 7.34
C ASN A 44 -4.94 -10.97 7.14
N ILE A 45 -6.12 -10.42 6.90
CA ILE A 45 -7.36 -11.20 6.75
C ILE A 45 -7.31 -12.04 5.47
N GLY A 46 -6.74 -11.47 4.41
CA GLY A 46 -6.68 -12.11 3.09
C GLY A 46 -8.03 -12.19 2.38
N TYR A 47 -7.99 -12.41 1.07
CA TYR A 47 -9.18 -12.45 0.22
C TYR A 47 -10.03 -13.68 0.45
N ALA A 48 -9.43 -14.84 0.79
CA ALA A 48 -10.19 -16.05 1.06
C ALA A 48 -11.12 -15.90 2.28
N ARG A 49 -10.63 -15.28 3.36
CA ARG A 49 -11.44 -15.02 4.56
C ARG A 49 -12.44 -13.89 4.32
N LEU A 50 -12.04 -12.79 3.67
CA LEU A 50 -12.96 -11.71 3.29
C LEU A 50 -14.14 -12.25 2.45
N LYS A 51 -13.85 -13.12 1.47
CA LYS A 51 -14.87 -13.81 0.67
C LYS A 51 -15.80 -14.64 1.54
N ALA A 52 -15.26 -15.45 2.46
CA ALA A 52 -16.08 -16.27 3.36
C ALA A 52 -16.98 -15.43 4.27
N VAL A 53 -16.49 -14.29 4.78
CA VAL A 53 -17.29 -13.34 5.57
C VAL A 53 -18.43 -12.77 4.73
N ALA A 54 -18.14 -12.31 3.51
CA ALA A 54 -19.14 -11.74 2.61
C ALA A 54 -20.19 -12.79 2.17
N ASP A 55 -19.76 -14.02 1.89
CA ASP A 55 -20.65 -15.11 1.50
C ASP A 55 -21.48 -15.63 2.68
N GLY A 56 -20.93 -15.62 3.90
CA GLY A 56 -21.68 -15.88 5.14
C GLY A 56 -22.82 -14.87 5.31
N ALA A 57 -22.55 -13.58 5.13
CA ALA A 57 -23.59 -12.56 5.16
C ALA A 57 -24.65 -12.77 4.05
N ARG A 58 -24.27 -13.21 2.84
CA ARG A 58 -25.25 -13.57 1.79
C ARG A 58 -26.11 -14.76 2.21
N ALA A 59 -25.53 -15.77 2.86
CA ALA A 59 -26.25 -16.95 3.34
C ALA A 59 -27.22 -16.64 4.49
N GLU A 60 -26.93 -15.61 5.29
CA GLU A 60 -27.83 -15.04 6.31
C GLU A 60 -29.00 -14.25 5.69
N GLY A 61 -29.00 -14.05 4.37
CA GLY A 61 -30.07 -13.39 3.62
C GLY A 61 -29.77 -11.93 3.26
N HIS A 62 -28.62 -11.37 3.66
CA HIS A 62 -28.26 -9.99 3.38
C HIS A 62 -28.02 -9.74 1.89
N THR A 63 -28.35 -8.53 1.43
CA THR A 63 -27.85 -8.04 0.14
C THR A 63 -26.41 -7.56 0.35
N VAL A 64 -25.44 -8.19 -0.31
CA VAL A 64 -24.01 -7.94 -0.02
C VAL A 64 -23.26 -7.35 -1.22
N PHE A 65 -22.57 -6.23 -0.97
CA PHE A 65 -21.61 -5.62 -1.90
C PHE A 65 -20.21 -5.60 -1.30
N VAL A 66 -19.19 -5.79 -2.13
CA VAL A 66 -17.78 -5.61 -1.75
C VAL A 66 -17.18 -4.51 -2.61
N LEU A 67 -16.56 -3.50 -2.00
CA LEU A 67 -16.02 -2.31 -2.66
C LEU A 67 -14.54 -2.11 -2.28
N ASP A 68 -13.79 -1.39 -3.10
CA ASP A 68 -12.39 -1.06 -2.83
C ASP A 68 -12.12 0.45 -2.96
N ALA A 69 -11.52 1.03 -1.92
CA ALA A 69 -11.09 2.42 -1.85
C ALA A 69 -9.64 2.64 -2.32
N GLY A 70 -9.08 1.76 -3.14
CA GLY A 70 -7.85 1.97 -3.91
C GLY A 70 -6.60 1.26 -3.38
N ASP A 71 -5.54 1.29 -4.18
CA ASP A 71 -4.22 0.69 -3.92
C ASP A 71 -4.19 -0.83 -3.67
N ALA A 72 -5.04 -1.58 -4.38
CA ALA A 72 -5.01 -3.05 -4.34
C ALA A 72 -3.86 -3.70 -5.15
N PHE A 73 -3.49 -3.14 -6.31
CA PHE A 73 -2.81 -3.89 -7.40
C PHE A 73 -1.26 -3.87 -7.40
N SER A 74 -0.62 -3.28 -6.40
CA SER A 74 0.85 -3.13 -6.33
C SER A 74 1.29 -3.15 -4.87
N GLY A 75 2.56 -3.43 -4.58
CA GLY A 75 3.14 -3.28 -3.25
C GLY A 75 3.73 -4.56 -2.67
N SER A 76 3.09 -5.70 -2.87
CA SER A 76 3.62 -7.00 -2.46
C SER A 76 4.36 -7.71 -3.59
N ALA A 77 5.24 -8.64 -3.20
CA ALA A 77 5.80 -9.69 -4.05
C ALA A 77 4.79 -10.27 -5.06
N PHE A 78 3.61 -10.60 -4.52
CA PHE A 78 2.53 -11.24 -5.23
C PHE A 78 1.94 -10.38 -6.34
N ALA A 79 1.81 -9.07 -6.08
CA ALA A 79 1.33 -8.13 -7.08
C ALA A 79 2.41 -7.82 -8.13
N LEU A 80 3.66 -7.60 -7.71
CA LEU A 80 4.68 -7.06 -8.60
C LEU A 80 5.13 -8.04 -9.68
N ILE A 81 5.19 -9.33 -9.34
CA ILE A 81 5.73 -10.37 -10.25
C ILE A 81 4.95 -10.50 -11.57
N ASP A 82 3.64 -10.20 -11.55
CA ASP A 82 2.79 -10.21 -12.74
C ASP A 82 2.06 -8.88 -12.96
N GLN A 83 2.56 -7.82 -12.32
CA GLN A 83 2.06 -6.46 -12.41
C GLN A 83 0.55 -6.36 -12.09
N GLY A 84 0.13 -7.04 -11.02
CA GLY A 84 -1.21 -6.95 -10.43
C GLY A 84 -2.26 -7.82 -11.10
N ARG A 85 -1.93 -8.58 -12.15
CA ARG A 85 -2.91 -9.40 -12.89
C ARG A 85 -3.56 -10.46 -12.01
N SER A 86 -2.80 -11.13 -11.16
CA SER A 86 -3.37 -12.13 -10.23
C SER A 86 -4.21 -11.50 -9.14
N VAL A 87 -3.82 -10.33 -8.63
CA VAL A 87 -4.65 -9.57 -7.68
C VAL A 87 -5.99 -9.22 -8.33
N ALA A 88 -5.98 -8.72 -9.57
CA ALA A 88 -7.20 -8.38 -10.30
C ALA A 88 -8.14 -9.59 -10.51
N LYS A 89 -7.61 -10.75 -10.87
CA LYS A 89 -8.41 -11.99 -10.98
C LYS A 89 -9.05 -12.37 -9.64
N LEU A 90 -8.27 -12.34 -8.55
CA LEU A 90 -8.76 -12.68 -7.22
C LEU A 90 -9.83 -11.68 -6.73
N MET A 91 -9.65 -10.37 -6.98
CA MET A 91 -10.70 -9.38 -6.68
C MET A 91 -12.00 -9.67 -7.43
N GLY A 92 -11.92 -10.08 -8.71
CA GLY A 92 -13.09 -10.57 -9.43
C GLY A 92 -13.78 -11.72 -8.69
N GLN A 93 -13.00 -12.74 -8.29
CA GLN A 93 -13.52 -13.93 -7.60
C GLN A 93 -14.10 -13.67 -6.20
N VAL A 94 -13.59 -12.65 -5.48
CA VAL A 94 -14.20 -12.17 -4.22
C VAL A 94 -15.58 -11.55 -4.49
N GLY A 95 -15.77 -10.96 -5.68
CA GLY A 95 -17.02 -10.32 -6.09
C GLY A 95 -17.04 -8.81 -5.83
N TYR A 96 -15.90 -8.13 -6.00
CA TYR A 96 -15.85 -6.67 -5.92
C TYR A 96 -16.76 -6.03 -6.98
N ARG A 97 -17.56 -5.03 -6.55
CA ARG A 97 -18.61 -4.39 -7.35
C ARG A 97 -18.25 -2.98 -7.81
N VAL A 98 -17.59 -2.20 -6.94
CA VAL A 98 -17.13 -0.83 -7.25
C VAL A 98 -15.72 -0.65 -6.73
N LEU A 99 -14.86 -0.06 -7.56
CA LEU A 99 -13.48 0.27 -7.22
C LEU A 99 -13.22 1.76 -7.44
N THR A 100 -12.40 2.38 -6.60
CA THR A 100 -11.72 3.64 -6.92
C THR A 100 -10.24 3.33 -7.18
N PRO A 101 -9.54 4.01 -8.11
CA PRO A 101 -8.10 3.89 -8.19
C PRO A 101 -7.44 4.57 -6.99
N GLY A 102 -6.37 3.97 -6.49
CA GLY A 102 -5.38 4.69 -5.70
C GLY A 102 -4.19 5.12 -6.56
N ASN A 103 -3.20 5.78 -5.97
CA ASN A 103 -2.06 6.25 -6.75
C ASN A 103 -1.18 5.13 -7.31
N HIS A 104 -1.16 3.97 -6.66
CA HIS A 104 -0.43 2.79 -7.12
C HIS A 104 -1.11 2.08 -8.29
N ALA A 105 -2.34 2.46 -8.67
CA ALA A 105 -2.97 2.01 -9.91
C ALA A 105 -2.13 2.31 -11.16
N PHE A 106 -1.26 3.33 -11.10
CA PHE A 106 -0.45 3.81 -12.22
C PHE A 106 1.03 3.38 -12.16
N ASP A 107 1.41 2.51 -11.22
CA ASP A 107 2.81 2.12 -11.03
C ASP A 107 3.42 1.44 -12.26
N TYR A 108 2.62 0.64 -12.97
CA TYR A 108 3.06 -0.13 -14.14
C TYR A 108 3.04 0.68 -15.44
N THR A 109 2.77 1.97 -15.39
CA THR A 109 2.64 2.85 -16.57
C THR A 109 3.87 2.83 -17.46
N LEU A 110 5.07 2.78 -16.88
CA LEU A 110 6.32 2.80 -17.67
C LEU A 110 6.61 1.47 -18.37
N SER A 111 6.14 0.35 -17.82
CA SER A 111 6.36 -0.98 -18.39
C SER A 111 5.24 -1.41 -19.33
N GLU A 112 3.98 -1.13 -18.96
CA GLU A 112 2.79 -1.65 -19.64
C GLU A 112 1.97 -0.57 -20.37
N GLY A 113 2.33 0.71 -20.20
CA GLY A 113 1.66 1.85 -20.80
C GLY A 113 0.62 2.53 -19.90
N PRO A 114 0.22 3.78 -20.22
CA PRO A 114 -0.59 4.63 -19.34
C PRO A 114 -2.00 4.11 -19.08
N LEU A 115 -2.57 3.34 -20.01
CA LEU A 115 -3.94 2.82 -19.90
C LEU A 115 -4.01 1.43 -19.25
N TYR A 116 -2.90 0.91 -18.71
CA TYR A 116 -2.82 -0.45 -18.19
C TYR A 116 -3.86 -0.75 -17.10
N TYR A 117 -4.07 0.17 -16.17
CA TYR A 117 -5.10 0.03 -15.13
C TYR A 117 -6.49 -0.22 -15.74
N GLY A 118 -6.90 0.63 -16.68
CA GLY A 118 -8.22 0.59 -17.30
C GLY A 118 -8.43 -0.57 -18.26
N ASN A 119 -7.43 -0.85 -19.09
CA ASN A 119 -7.53 -1.82 -20.18
C ASN A 119 -7.23 -3.27 -19.74
N GLU A 120 -6.37 -3.47 -18.74
CA GLU A 120 -5.97 -4.80 -18.29
C GLU A 120 -6.52 -5.12 -16.90
N LEU A 121 -6.18 -4.33 -15.88
CA LEU A 121 -6.52 -4.68 -14.50
C LEU A 121 -8.04 -4.68 -14.28
N LEU A 122 -8.74 -3.61 -14.68
CA LEU A 122 -10.21 -3.56 -14.57
C LEU A 122 -10.90 -4.60 -15.47
N ARG A 123 -10.33 -4.93 -16.64
CA ARG A 123 -10.83 -6.00 -17.51
C ARG A 123 -10.75 -7.35 -16.80
N LEU A 124 -9.62 -7.67 -16.19
CA LEU A 124 -9.43 -8.92 -15.45
C LEU A 124 -10.35 -9.02 -14.24
N VAL A 125 -10.56 -7.94 -13.48
CA VAL A 125 -11.56 -7.94 -12.39
C VAL A 125 -12.95 -8.27 -12.94
N ARG A 126 -13.37 -7.64 -14.05
CA ARG A 126 -14.68 -7.87 -14.68
C ARG A 126 -14.86 -9.29 -15.18
N GLU A 127 -13.87 -9.83 -15.88
CA GLU A 127 -13.93 -11.19 -16.46
C GLU A 127 -14.00 -12.29 -15.40
N ASN A 128 -13.55 -12.00 -14.18
CA ASN A 128 -13.53 -12.95 -13.07
C ASN A 128 -14.62 -12.66 -12.03
N SER A 129 -15.46 -11.65 -12.24
CA SER A 129 -16.54 -11.28 -11.31
C SER A 129 -17.87 -11.91 -11.72
N PRO A 130 -18.69 -12.39 -10.75
CA PRO A 130 -20.03 -12.90 -11.03
C PRO A 130 -21.03 -11.81 -11.40
N GLY A 131 -20.66 -10.52 -11.28
CA GLY A 131 -21.54 -9.39 -11.53
C GLY A 131 -20.87 -8.26 -12.30
N LYS A 132 -21.66 -7.24 -12.64
CA LYS A 132 -21.13 -5.99 -13.22
C LYS A 132 -20.08 -5.41 -12.27
N VAL A 133 -19.03 -4.78 -12.81
CA VAL A 133 -18.02 -4.08 -12.00
C VAL A 133 -17.83 -2.67 -12.54
N ASP A 134 -18.05 -1.69 -11.67
CA ASP A 134 -17.88 -0.27 -11.96
C ASP A 134 -16.56 0.23 -11.34
N ALA A 135 -15.91 1.19 -11.98
CA ALA A 135 -14.75 1.88 -11.43
C ALA A 135 -14.99 3.39 -11.50
N VAL A 136 -14.89 4.08 -10.36
CA VAL A 136 -15.35 5.46 -10.18
C VAL A 136 -14.22 6.34 -9.67
N ALA A 137 -14.05 7.52 -10.28
CA ALA A 137 -13.17 8.58 -9.79
C ALA A 137 -13.57 9.91 -10.41
N GLU A 138 -14.23 10.79 -9.66
CA GLU A 138 -14.80 12.01 -10.23
C GLU A 138 -13.76 13.04 -10.69
N ASN A 139 -12.62 13.07 -10.01
CA ASN A 139 -11.54 14.01 -10.29
C ASN A 139 -10.45 13.44 -11.19
N LEU A 140 -10.72 12.36 -11.94
CA LEU A 140 -9.76 11.73 -12.84
C LEU A 140 -10.31 11.64 -14.26
N THR A 141 -9.72 12.37 -15.20
CA THR A 141 -10.08 12.27 -16.63
C THR A 141 -8.89 11.83 -17.47
N TYR A 142 -9.17 11.27 -18.64
CA TYR A 142 -8.18 10.98 -19.68
C TYR A 142 -8.57 11.76 -20.93
N LYS A 143 -7.72 12.70 -21.37
CA LYS A 143 -7.99 13.61 -22.49
C LYS A 143 -9.34 14.33 -22.39
N GLY A 144 -9.72 14.72 -21.18
CA GLY A 144 -10.97 15.46 -20.90
C GLY A 144 -12.25 14.60 -20.91
N ALA A 145 -12.14 13.27 -20.97
CA ALA A 145 -13.26 12.34 -20.90
C ALA A 145 -13.06 11.30 -19.78
N ASP A 146 -14.05 10.43 -19.59
CA ASP A 146 -13.95 9.26 -18.73
C ASP A 146 -12.68 8.44 -19.09
N PRO A 147 -11.81 8.08 -18.12
CA PRO A 147 -10.73 7.16 -18.38
C PRO A 147 -11.23 5.81 -18.90
N PRO A 148 -10.50 5.13 -19.79
CA PRO A 148 -10.90 3.82 -20.29
C PRO A 148 -11.25 2.84 -19.17
N GLY A 149 -12.45 2.25 -19.26
CA GLY A 149 -12.95 1.32 -18.26
C GLY A 149 -13.39 1.96 -16.95
N MET A 150 -13.51 3.28 -16.86
CA MET A 150 -13.95 4.00 -15.67
C MET A 150 -15.08 4.97 -15.98
N VAL A 151 -15.68 5.55 -14.94
CA VAL A 151 -16.64 6.66 -15.05
C VAL A 151 -16.32 7.75 -14.03
N THR A 152 -16.49 9.02 -14.41
CA THR A 152 -16.23 10.17 -13.52
C THR A 152 -17.51 10.71 -12.88
N LYS A 153 -18.45 9.82 -12.55
CA LYS A 153 -19.75 10.17 -11.96
C LYS A 153 -20.23 9.09 -10.99
N PRO A 154 -21.14 9.42 -10.06
CA PRO A 154 -21.73 8.43 -9.16
C PRO A 154 -22.46 7.32 -9.90
N VAL A 155 -22.43 6.12 -9.33
CA VAL A 155 -23.16 4.93 -9.81
C VAL A 155 -24.14 4.45 -8.76
N VAL A 156 -25.33 4.02 -9.20
CA VAL A 156 -26.32 3.40 -8.31
C VAL A 156 -26.07 1.89 -8.32
N ILE A 157 -25.73 1.31 -7.17
CA ILE A 157 -25.43 -0.13 -7.05
C ILE A 157 -26.61 -0.94 -6.52
N TYR A 158 -27.56 -0.26 -5.87
CA TYR A 158 -28.78 -0.83 -5.32
C TYR A 158 -29.91 0.17 -5.48
N ASP A 159 -31.06 -0.27 -5.98
CA ASP A 159 -32.24 0.58 -6.18
C ASP A 159 -33.53 -0.20 -5.98
N GLU A 160 -34.17 0.02 -4.83
CA GLU A 160 -35.49 -0.55 -4.52
C GLU A 160 -36.66 0.30 -5.03
N THR A 161 -36.39 1.53 -5.50
CA THR A 161 -37.44 2.49 -5.87
C THR A 161 -38.29 2.03 -7.04
N ALA A 162 -37.75 1.14 -7.87
CA ALA A 162 -38.49 0.50 -8.94
C ALA A 162 -39.65 -0.39 -8.45
N LYS A 163 -39.57 -0.93 -7.22
CA LYS A 163 -40.57 -1.83 -6.63
C LYS A 163 -41.30 -1.20 -5.45
N ASN A 164 -40.64 -0.30 -4.73
CA ASN A 164 -41.16 0.43 -3.58
C ASN A 164 -40.69 1.88 -3.68
N PRO A 165 -41.55 2.87 -3.99
CA PRO A 165 -41.13 4.26 -4.13
C PRO A 165 -40.44 4.88 -2.90
N GLN A 166 -40.59 4.27 -1.71
CA GLN A 166 -39.92 4.65 -0.47
C GLN A 166 -38.67 3.79 -0.17
N GLY A 167 -38.34 2.87 -1.07
CA GLY A 167 -37.24 1.92 -0.95
C GLY A 167 -35.88 2.60 -1.09
N MET A 168 -34.87 1.99 -0.50
CA MET A 168 -33.52 2.54 -0.46
C MET A 168 -32.83 2.50 -1.82
N ARG A 169 -31.95 3.48 -2.04
CA ARG A 169 -30.94 3.47 -3.09
C ARG A 169 -29.55 3.66 -2.51
N VAL A 170 -28.60 2.89 -2.99
CA VAL A 170 -27.18 3.03 -2.62
C VAL A 170 -26.41 3.57 -3.81
N ILE A 171 -25.81 4.74 -3.61
CA ILE A 171 -25.05 5.50 -4.59
C ILE A 171 -23.59 5.50 -4.16
N VAL A 172 -22.70 5.15 -5.08
CA VAL A 172 -21.27 5.09 -4.83
C VAL A 172 -20.55 5.99 -5.81
N THR A 173 -19.60 6.77 -5.31
CA THR A 173 -18.65 7.52 -6.14
C THR A 173 -17.24 7.40 -5.57
N GLY A 174 -16.25 7.97 -6.24
CA GLY A 174 -14.85 7.87 -5.83
C GLY A 174 -14.03 9.11 -6.10
N VAL A 175 -12.94 9.26 -5.32
CA VAL A 175 -11.98 10.37 -5.44
C VAL A 175 -10.58 9.84 -5.25
N ILE A 176 -9.64 10.29 -6.07
CA ILE A 176 -8.22 9.94 -5.99
C ILE A 176 -7.37 11.16 -5.64
N THR A 177 -6.29 10.96 -4.87
CA THR A 177 -5.30 12.01 -4.57
C THR A 177 -4.72 12.67 -5.83
N PRO A 178 -4.84 14.02 -5.98
CA PRO A 178 -4.22 14.75 -7.10
C PRO A 178 -2.70 14.85 -7.05
N TYR A 179 -2.07 14.50 -5.92
CA TYR A 179 -0.67 14.83 -5.64
C TYR A 179 0.31 13.68 -5.81
N SER A 180 -0.20 12.45 -5.96
CA SER A 180 0.64 11.25 -5.87
C SER A 180 1.22 10.80 -7.20
N VAL A 181 1.16 11.64 -8.24
CA VAL A 181 1.87 11.41 -9.50
C VAL A 181 3.37 11.63 -9.29
N LYS A 182 4.12 10.53 -9.21
CA LYS A 182 5.59 10.52 -9.12
C LYS A 182 6.18 11.39 -10.25
N PRO A 183 7.21 12.22 -9.99
CA PRO A 183 7.83 13.05 -11.03
C PRO A 183 8.25 12.28 -12.29
N SER A 184 8.74 11.05 -12.11
CA SER A 184 9.13 10.15 -13.19
C SER A 184 7.96 9.65 -14.07
N LEU A 185 6.72 9.70 -13.56
CA LEU A 185 5.52 9.26 -14.28
C LEU A 185 4.81 10.41 -14.99
N ARG A 186 5.12 11.68 -14.68
CA ARG A 186 4.38 12.84 -15.19
C ARG A 186 4.28 12.88 -16.71
N GLN A 187 5.37 12.56 -17.41
CA GLN A 187 5.35 12.53 -18.87
C GLN A 187 4.47 11.39 -19.40
N ALA A 188 4.56 10.21 -18.79
CA ALA A 188 3.78 9.06 -19.22
C ALA A 188 2.28 9.20 -18.90
N LEU A 189 1.94 9.96 -17.86
CA LEU A 189 0.57 10.27 -17.45
C LEU A 189 0.10 11.65 -17.92
N ALA A 190 0.76 12.27 -18.90
CA ALA A 190 0.43 13.63 -19.35
C ALA A 190 -0.99 13.76 -19.93
N ASP A 191 -1.57 12.66 -20.40
CA ASP A 191 -2.94 12.60 -20.90
C ASP A 191 -3.99 12.45 -19.78
N TYR A 192 -3.57 12.15 -18.55
CA TYR A 192 -4.44 12.12 -17.38
C TYR A 192 -4.50 13.50 -16.70
N ASP A 193 -5.69 13.88 -16.28
CA ASP A 193 -5.92 15.05 -15.41
C ASP A 193 -6.55 14.59 -14.10
N PHE A 194 -5.85 14.88 -13.00
CA PHE A 194 -6.25 14.56 -11.62
C PHE A 194 -6.98 15.74 -10.92
N ASP A 195 -7.40 16.74 -11.71
CA ASP A 195 -8.01 18.01 -11.26
C ASP A 195 -7.06 18.89 -10.43
N LEU A 196 -5.75 18.70 -10.61
CA LEU A 196 -4.71 19.46 -9.91
C LEU A 196 -4.72 20.93 -10.35
N LYS A 197 -4.75 21.85 -9.37
CA LYS A 197 -4.72 23.31 -9.57
C LYS A 197 -3.38 23.90 -9.12
N PRO A 198 -3.11 25.19 -9.42
CA PRO A 198 -1.84 25.83 -9.06
C PRO A 198 -1.50 25.81 -7.56
N THR A 199 -2.51 25.79 -6.67
CA THR A 199 -2.30 25.67 -5.23
C THR A 199 -3.06 24.48 -4.63
N PRO A 200 -2.61 23.95 -3.49
CA PRO A 200 -3.32 22.89 -2.79
C PRO A 200 -4.77 23.25 -2.41
N GLU A 201 -5.00 24.48 -1.97
CA GLU A 201 -6.32 24.99 -1.56
C GLU A 201 -7.25 25.10 -2.75
N ALA A 202 -6.74 25.60 -3.89
CA ALA A 202 -7.51 25.67 -5.13
C ALA A 202 -7.88 24.27 -5.64
N THR A 203 -6.97 23.30 -5.47
CA THR A 203 -7.22 21.89 -5.82
C THR A 203 -8.28 21.28 -4.91
N LYS A 204 -8.14 21.45 -3.59
CA LYS A 204 -9.14 21.04 -2.60
C LYS A 204 -10.51 21.60 -2.96
N LYS A 205 -10.60 22.92 -3.17
CA LYS A 205 -11.85 23.57 -3.52
C LYS A 205 -12.45 23.00 -4.81
N ALA A 206 -11.66 22.82 -5.87
CA ALA A 206 -12.14 22.32 -7.15
C ALA A 206 -12.75 20.91 -7.02
N VAL A 207 -12.09 20.01 -6.30
CA VAL A 207 -12.55 18.63 -6.08
C VAL A 207 -13.82 18.62 -5.20
N LEU A 208 -13.87 19.40 -4.12
CA LEU A 208 -15.06 19.48 -3.26
C LEU A 208 -16.26 20.12 -3.98
N ASP A 209 -16.04 21.17 -4.77
CA ASP A 209 -17.08 21.79 -5.60
C ASP A 209 -17.64 20.80 -6.64
N ARG A 210 -16.77 19.95 -7.20
CA ARG A 210 -17.18 18.89 -8.15
C ARG A 210 -18.09 17.88 -7.47
N LEU A 211 -17.68 17.32 -6.33
CA LEU A 211 -18.47 16.37 -5.55
C LEU A 211 -19.80 16.97 -5.12
N THR A 212 -19.80 18.21 -4.62
CA THR A 212 -21.03 18.91 -4.22
C THR A 212 -22.01 19.00 -5.39
N ARG A 213 -21.53 19.32 -6.61
CA ARG A 213 -22.39 19.41 -7.79
C ARG A 213 -22.89 18.05 -8.27
N SER A 214 -22.02 17.03 -8.31
CA SER A 214 -22.39 15.69 -8.78
C SER A 214 -23.33 14.96 -7.81
N LEU A 215 -23.22 15.27 -6.51
CA LEU A 215 -24.03 14.67 -5.45
C LEU A 215 -25.32 15.44 -5.12
N ALA A 216 -25.49 16.66 -5.63
CA ALA A 216 -26.71 17.44 -5.46
C ALA A 216 -28.02 16.69 -5.84
N PRO A 217 -28.06 15.85 -6.91
CA PRO A 217 -29.25 15.07 -7.25
C PRO A 217 -29.59 13.93 -6.27
N TYR A 218 -28.65 13.54 -5.40
CA TYR A 218 -28.78 12.39 -4.49
C TYR A 218 -29.03 12.79 -3.04
N GLY A 219 -29.77 13.89 -2.83
CA GLY A 219 -30.22 14.34 -1.50
C GLY A 219 -31.65 13.93 -1.18
N ARG A 220 -32.23 12.96 -1.90
CA ARG A 220 -33.58 12.50 -1.62
C ARG A 220 -33.54 11.64 -0.37
N PRO A 221 -34.66 11.55 0.38
CA PRO A 221 -34.69 10.71 1.56
C PRO A 221 -34.25 9.26 1.25
N GLU A 222 -34.50 8.72 0.05
CA GLU A 222 -34.21 7.33 -0.34
C GLU A 222 -32.75 7.04 -0.64
N ASP A 223 -31.95 8.08 -0.85
CA ASP A 223 -30.57 7.97 -1.30
C ASP A 223 -29.62 7.81 -0.10
N VAL A 224 -28.74 6.81 -0.17
CA VAL A 224 -27.57 6.63 0.70
C VAL A 224 -26.32 6.77 -0.15
N VAL A 225 -25.46 7.73 0.18
CA VAL A 225 -24.27 8.08 -0.62
C VAL A 225 -22.99 7.66 0.09
N ILE A 226 -22.19 6.86 -0.61
CA ILE A 226 -20.90 6.36 -0.16
C ILE A 226 -19.80 6.92 -1.08
N VAL A 227 -18.78 7.55 -0.50
CA VAL A 227 -17.60 7.99 -1.23
C VAL A 227 -16.42 7.07 -0.91
N LEU A 228 -15.90 6.41 -1.95
CA LEU A 228 -14.64 5.67 -1.91
C LEU A 228 -13.50 6.66 -2.12
N SER A 229 -12.91 7.11 -1.01
CA SER A 229 -11.85 8.12 -1.01
C SER A 229 -10.47 7.47 -1.01
N HIS A 230 -9.57 7.94 -1.85
CA HIS A 230 -8.15 7.59 -1.81
C HIS A 230 -7.32 8.87 -1.64
N LEU A 231 -7.58 9.59 -0.54
CA LEU A 231 -7.02 10.91 -0.24
C LEU A 231 -6.15 10.91 1.01
N GLY A 232 -6.44 10.02 1.96
CA GLY A 232 -5.64 9.87 3.17
C GLY A 232 -6.15 10.69 4.34
N TYR A 233 -5.89 10.16 5.53
CA TYR A 233 -6.18 10.77 6.81
C TYR A 233 -5.06 11.72 7.25
N ALA A 234 -5.40 12.98 7.51
CA ALA A 234 -4.50 13.98 8.10
C ALA A 234 -4.88 14.42 9.52
N GLY A 235 -5.91 13.81 10.12
CA GLY A 235 -6.43 14.24 11.41
C GLY A 235 -7.25 15.53 11.38
N PRO A 236 -7.77 15.96 12.54
CA PRO A 236 -8.72 17.08 12.63
C PRO A 236 -8.10 18.45 12.30
N LYS A 237 -6.76 18.55 12.33
CA LYS A 237 -6.05 19.77 11.89
C LYS A 237 -5.92 19.86 10.36
N GLY A 238 -6.28 18.81 9.63
CA GLY A 238 -6.09 18.71 8.18
C GLY A 238 -4.63 18.57 7.77
N ASP A 239 -4.41 18.53 6.45
CA ASP A 239 -3.07 18.52 5.88
C ASP A 239 -2.37 19.88 6.07
N LYS A 240 -1.12 19.85 6.52
CA LYS A 240 -0.31 21.05 6.81
C LYS A 240 -0.06 21.95 5.60
N ASP A 241 -0.12 21.40 4.39
CA ASP A 241 0.13 22.13 3.14
C ASP A 241 -1.21 22.47 2.44
N GLY A 242 -2.34 22.35 3.14
CA GLY A 242 -3.67 22.69 2.60
C GLY A 242 -4.23 21.66 1.60
N ARG A 243 -3.59 20.48 1.45
CA ARG A 243 -4.07 19.44 0.53
C ARG A 243 -5.43 18.88 0.97
N ILE A 244 -6.16 18.35 -0.01
CA ILE A 244 -7.40 17.61 0.23
C ILE A 244 -7.12 16.25 0.85
N THR A 245 -7.97 15.89 1.82
CA THR A 245 -7.88 14.69 2.66
C THR A 245 -9.24 14.00 2.71
N GLY A 246 -9.26 12.73 3.14
CA GLY A 246 -10.50 11.98 3.32
C GLY A 246 -11.52 12.70 4.23
N PRO A 247 -11.12 13.26 5.38
CA PRO A 247 -12.01 14.06 6.23
C PRO A 247 -12.68 15.27 5.54
N ASP A 248 -12.02 15.92 4.56
CA ASP A 248 -12.64 17.03 3.84
C ASP A 248 -13.86 16.58 3.01
N VAL A 249 -13.82 15.33 2.50
CA VAL A 249 -14.92 14.74 1.72
C VAL A 249 -16.13 14.42 2.59
N ALA A 250 -15.92 14.06 3.85
CA ALA A 250 -17.02 13.78 4.78
C ALA A 250 -17.88 15.02 5.07
N ALA A 251 -17.36 16.23 4.83
CA ALA A 251 -18.10 17.47 4.98
C ALA A 251 -18.95 17.85 3.75
N VAL A 252 -18.88 17.07 2.65
CA VAL A 252 -19.63 17.36 1.42
C VAL A 252 -21.13 17.08 1.64
N PRO A 253 -22.04 18.00 1.25
CA PRO A 253 -23.48 17.78 1.37
C PRO A 253 -23.94 16.49 0.68
N ASN A 254 -24.92 15.82 1.30
CA ASN A 254 -25.50 14.55 0.86
C ASN A 254 -24.57 13.34 0.94
N VAL A 255 -23.36 13.44 1.50
CA VAL A 255 -22.52 12.26 1.78
C VAL A 255 -22.94 11.66 3.12
N ASP A 256 -23.17 10.34 3.15
CA ASP A 256 -23.50 9.61 4.38
C ASP A 256 -22.29 8.84 4.93
N PHE A 257 -21.49 8.25 4.05
CA PHE A 257 -20.32 7.46 4.42
C PHE A 257 -19.10 7.78 3.56
N VAL A 258 -17.93 7.87 4.19
CA VAL A 258 -16.63 7.94 3.52
C VAL A 258 -15.77 6.77 3.98
N ALA A 259 -15.41 5.91 3.04
CA ALA A 259 -14.42 4.86 3.23
C ALA A 259 -13.12 5.32 2.56
N ASP A 260 -12.12 5.68 3.37
CA ASP A 260 -10.86 6.29 2.90
C ASP A 260 -9.69 5.29 2.86
N GLY A 261 -8.69 5.59 2.02
CA GLY A 261 -7.43 4.86 1.86
C GLY A 261 -6.18 5.75 1.97
N HIS A 262 -5.12 5.43 1.24
CA HIS A 262 -3.89 6.21 1.00
C HIS A 262 -2.93 6.38 2.20
N SER A 263 -3.44 6.73 3.37
CA SER A 263 -2.61 7.08 4.54
C SER A 263 -2.02 5.89 5.28
N HIS A 264 -2.49 4.67 5.00
CA HIS A 264 -2.17 3.42 5.70
C HIS A 264 -2.47 3.44 7.20
N LYS A 265 -3.28 4.41 7.65
CA LYS A 265 -3.62 4.57 9.07
C LYS A 265 -5.07 4.16 9.30
N ALA A 266 -5.24 3.07 10.06
CA ALA A 266 -6.55 2.66 10.51
C ALA A 266 -7.18 3.78 11.37
N VAL A 267 -8.43 4.12 11.05
CA VAL A 267 -9.24 5.08 11.79
C VAL A 267 -10.59 4.45 12.04
N ALA A 268 -10.96 4.33 13.32
CA ALA A 268 -12.27 3.83 13.71
C ALA A 268 -13.38 4.75 13.18
N PRO A 269 -14.56 4.22 12.86
CA PRO A 269 -15.70 4.99 12.37
C PRO A 269 -16.02 6.17 13.29
N THR A 270 -16.18 7.36 12.72
CA THR A 270 -16.49 8.59 13.47
C THR A 270 -17.31 9.56 12.63
N TYR A 271 -18.14 10.37 13.31
CA TYR A 271 -18.92 11.47 12.74
C TYR A 271 -18.24 12.84 12.93
N ASP A 272 -16.98 12.89 13.41
CA ASP A 272 -16.27 14.14 13.73
C ASP A 272 -16.11 15.09 12.53
N TYR A 273 -16.34 14.62 11.29
CA TYR A 273 -16.10 15.33 10.04
C TYR A 273 -17.36 15.61 9.21
N GLY A 274 -18.55 15.27 9.72
CA GLY A 274 -19.83 15.39 8.99
C GLY A 274 -20.45 14.01 8.76
N ALA A 275 -20.24 13.45 7.58
CA ALA A 275 -20.56 12.07 7.25
C ALA A 275 -19.75 11.08 8.12
N MET A 276 -20.21 9.83 8.21
CA MET A 276 -19.43 8.81 8.90
C MET A 276 -18.17 8.46 8.10
N TYR A 277 -17.02 8.66 8.72
CA TYR A 277 -15.72 8.48 8.12
C TYR A 277 -14.97 7.32 8.78
N ALA A 278 -14.31 6.49 7.98
CA ALA A 278 -13.33 5.51 8.46
C ALA A 278 -12.21 5.29 7.44
N ASN A 279 -11.14 4.65 7.91
CA ASN A 279 -10.03 4.17 7.08
C ASN A 279 -9.60 2.79 7.57
N GLY A 280 -9.45 1.81 6.69
CA GLY A 280 -9.11 0.42 7.02
C GLY A 280 -7.62 0.17 7.28
N GLY A 281 -6.77 1.19 7.19
CA GLY A 281 -5.33 1.03 7.34
C GLY A 281 -4.71 0.49 6.06
N ARG A 282 -4.13 -0.71 6.10
CA ARG A 282 -3.40 -1.30 4.97
C ARG A 282 -3.42 -2.82 5.04
N TYR A 283 -3.02 -3.45 3.94
CA TYR A 283 -2.68 -4.88 3.84
C TYR A 283 -3.82 -5.83 4.23
N LEU A 284 -5.04 -5.30 4.24
CA LEU A 284 -6.22 -5.99 4.73
C LEU A 284 -6.07 -6.46 6.19
N GLU A 285 -5.37 -5.68 7.02
CA GLU A 285 -5.37 -5.81 8.48
C GLU A 285 -6.78 -5.54 9.05
N HIS A 286 -7.51 -4.64 8.39
CA HIS A 286 -8.91 -4.35 8.65
C HIS A 286 -9.70 -4.18 7.34
N PHE A 287 -11.02 -4.31 7.44
CA PHE A 287 -11.97 -3.85 6.43
C PHE A 287 -13.15 -3.13 7.11
N MET A 288 -13.80 -2.24 6.38
CA MET A 288 -14.98 -1.52 6.85
C MET A 288 -16.25 -2.30 6.47
N VAL A 289 -17.26 -2.28 7.35
CA VAL A 289 -18.58 -2.88 7.09
C VAL A 289 -19.63 -1.82 7.32
N ILE A 290 -20.28 -1.37 6.26
CA ILE A 290 -21.47 -0.52 6.34
C ILE A 290 -22.69 -1.44 6.36
N THR A 291 -23.51 -1.34 7.39
CA THR A 291 -24.77 -2.10 7.51
C THR A 291 -25.94 -1.12 7.40
N LEU A 292 -26.82 -1.31 6.41
CA LEU A 292 -27.94 -0.43 6.11
C LEU A 292 -29.26 -1.14 6.39
N ASP A 293 -30.04 -0.60 7.33
CA ASP A 293 -31.44 -0.97 7.60
C ASP A 293 -32.35 0.16 7.10
N GLY A 294 -32.84 0.01 5.87
CA GLY A 294 -33.39 1.13 5.11
C GLY A 294 -32.35 2.25 4.99
N LYS A 295 -32.75 3.50 5.28
CA LYS A 295 -31.88 4.68 5.15
C LYS A 295 -30.92 4.87 6.32
N LYS A 296 -31.12 4.14 7.43
CA LYS A 296 -30.21 4.22 8.57
C LYS A 296 -29.09 3.24 8.33
N GLY A 297 -27.87 3.68 8.58
CA GLY A 297 -26.74 2.78 8.52
C GLY A 297 -25.73 3.08 9.60
N ASP A 298 -24.98 2.04 9.94
CA ASP A 298 -23.80 2.16 10.77
C ASP A 298 -22.58 1.62 10.02
N MET A 299 -21.38 2.01 10.42
CA MET A 299 -20.13 1.50 9.88
C MET A 299 -19.29 0.93 11.03
N ALA A 300 -18.77 -0.26 10.84
CA ALA A 300 -17.83 -0.89 11.75
C ALA A 300 -16.48 -1.10 11.06
N LEU A 301 -15.40 -1.08 11.84
CA LEU A 301 -14.08 -1.51 11.39
C LEU A 301 -13.81 -2.92 11.94
N LYS A 302 -13.56 -3.89 11.06
CA LYS A 302 -13.32 -5.29 11.41
C LYS A 302 -11.87 -5.64 11.21
N SER A 303 -11.24 -6.13 12.28
CA SER A 303 -9.86 -6.63 12.31
C SER A 303 -9.82 -8.13 12.04
N TYR A 304 -8.61 -8.68 11.91
CA TYR A 304 -8.40 -10.13 11.89
C TYR A 304 -9.06 -10.85 13.07
N ALA A 305 -8.97 -10.31 14.28
CA ALA A 305 -9.52 -10.94 15.48
C ALA A 305 -11.05 -11.06 15.43
N ASP A 306 -11.73 -10.13 14.76
CA ASP A 306 -13.19 -10.14 14.62
C ASP A 306 -13.71 -11.23 13.69
N VAL A 307 -12.84 -11.83 12.86
CA VAL A 307 -13.20 -12.82 11.85
C VAL A 307 -12.32 -14.08 11.92
N ALA A 308 -11.59 -14.25 13.02
CA ALA A 308 -10.61 -15.33 13.18
C ALA A 308 -11.25 -16.73 13.15
N ASP A 309 -12.50 -16.84 13.58
CA ASP A 309 -13.32 -18.06 13.59
C ASP A 309 -13.97 -18.37 12.23
N VAL A 310 -14.03 -17.41 11.31
CA VAL A 310 -14.57 -17.61 9.97
C VAL A 310 -13.59 -18.43 9.12
N VAL A 311 -13.98 -19.65 8.75
CA VAL A 311 -13.15 -20.51 7.90
C VAL A 311 -12.95 -19.85 6.52
N PRO A 312 -11.71 -19.63 6.05
CA PRO A 312 -11.45 -19.05 4.73
C PRO A 312 -12.03 -19.88 3.58
N ASP A 313 -12.43 -19.21 2.50
CA ASP A 313 -12.92 -19.87 1.29
C ASP A 313 -11.85 -20.81 0.73
N LYS A 314 -12.17 -22.11 0.67
CA LYS A 314 -11.21 -23.15 0.32
C LYS A 314 -10.69 -22.98 -1.11
N ALA A 315 -11.57 -22.72 -2.07
CA ALA A 315 -11.18 -22.64 -3.49
C ALA A 315 -10.23 -21.46 -3.74
N MET A 316 -10.48 -20.32 -3.10
CA MET A 316 -9.61 -19.17 -3.14
C MET A 316 -8.30 -19.39 -2.40
N THR A 317 -8.34 -20.04 -1.22
CA THR A 317 -7.13 -20.45 -0.48
C THR A 317 -6.24 -21.32 -1.35
N ASP A 318 -6.80 -22.37 -1.96
CA ASP A 318 -6.08 -23.26 -2.87
C ASP A 318 -5.52 -22.49 -4.08
N SER A 319 -6.29 -21.55 -4.65
CA SER A 319 -5.85 -20.75 -5.80
C SER A 319 -4.67 -19.84 -5.47
N ILE A 320 -4.70 -19.18 -4.31
CA ILE A 320 -3.59 -18.33 -3.84
C ILE A 320 -2.35 -19.20 -3.59
N GLN A 321 -2.50 -20.34 -2.90
CA GLN A 321 -1.40 -21.27 -2.64
C GLN A 321 -0.79 -21.83 -3.93
N GLN A 322 -1.60 -22.15 -4.94
CA GLN A 322 -1.11 -22.61 -6.25
C GLN A 322 -0.32 -21.51 -6.97
N LEU A 323 -0.79 -20.26 -6.94
CA LEU A 323 -0.06 -19.14 -7.51
C LEU A 323 1.27 -18.92 -6.79
N ASP A 324 1.26 -19.00 -5.46
CA ASP A 324 2.44 -18.85 -4.63
C ASP A 324 3.48 -19.96 -4.90
N ALA A 325 3.02 -21.22 -4.96
CA ALA A 325 3.86 -22.36 -5.30
C ALA A 325 4.43 -22.27 -6.72
N ALA A 326 3.63 -21.88 -7.71
CA ALA A 326 4.08 -21.71 -9.10
C ALA A 326 5.15 -20.60 -9.25
N ARG A 327 5.23 -19.69 -8.28
CA ARG A 327 6.20 -18.57 -8.24
C ARG A 327 7.39 -18.85 -7.32
N GLY A 328 7.44 -20.01 -6.68
CA GLY A 328 8.48 -20.36 -5.71
C GLY A 328 8.49 -19.44 -4.48
N PHE A 329 7.34 -18.85 -4.12
CA PHE A 329 7.27 -17.93 -2.97
C PHE A 329 7.53 -18.63 -1.64
N GLU A 330 7.17 -19.91 -1.54
CA GLU A 330 7.40 -20.79 -0.40
C GLU A 330 8.76 -21.51 -0.45
N ASP A 331 9.63 -21.18 -1.42
CA ASP A 331 10.97 -21.75 -1.45
C ASP A 331 11.78 -21.19 -0.28
N VAL A 332 12.22 -22.06 0.62
CA VAL A 332 13.13 -21.69 1.71
C VAL A 332 14.49 -21.33 1.10
N VAL A 333 14.91 -20.08 1.27
CA VAL A 333 16.17 -19.55 0.75
C VAL A 333 17.29 -19.60 1.78
N PHE A 334 16.93 -19.59 3.07
CA PHE A 334 17.83 -19.57 4.22
C PHE A 334 17.04 -19.89 5.50
N THR A 335 17.70 -20.35 6.55
CA THR A 335 17.10 -20.50 7.88
C THR A 335 17.80 -19.57 8.85
N SER A 336 17.09 -18.52 9.28
CA SER A 336 17.61 -17.58 10.27
C SER A 336 17.62 -18.21 11.66
N PRO A 337 18.69 -18.08 12.45
CA PRO A 337 18.76 -18.66 13.78
C PRO A 337 17.79 -17.99 14.77
N ASP A 338 17.48 -16.70 14.57
CA ASP A 338 16.48 -15.95 15.34
C ASP A 338 16.02 -14.71 14.54
N ASP A 339 15.06 -13.97 15.09
CA ASP A 339 14.50 -12.74 14.51
C ASP A 339 15.24 -11.47 14.93
N SER A 340 16.32 -11.59 15.72
CA SER A 340 16.99 -10.44 16.34
C SER A 340 17.91 -9.68 15.38
N VAL A 341 18.49 -10.40 14.41
CA VAL A 341 19.57 -9.87 13.54
C VAL A 341 19.01 -9.06 12.38
N PHE A 342 17.93 -9.54 11.76
CA PHE A 342 17.41 -8.97 10.52
C PHE A 342 16.23 -8.04 10.75
N LYS A 343 16.31 -7.18 11.77
CA LYS A 343 15.28 -6.19 12.09
C LYS A 343 15.37 -4.95 11.20
N ASP A 344 14.24 -4.30 10.99
CA ASP A 344 14.09 -3.08 10.19
C ASP A 344 14.03 -1.78 11.04
N GLY A 345 13.85 -1.91 12.36
CA GLY A 345 13.57 -0.82 13.30
C GLY A 345 14.60 0.32 13.43
N HIS A 346 15.75 0.25 12.76
CA HIS A 346 16.82 1.26 12.84
C HIS A 346 17.46 1.63 11.49
N LEU A 347 16.90 1.16 10.37
CA LEU A 347 17.49 1.33 9.03
C LEU A 347 17.80 2.79 8.66
N ARG A 348 17.07 3.76 9.20
CA ARG A 348 17.28 5.19 8.90
C ARG A 348 18.31 5.87 9.79
N LYS A 349 18.64 5.27 10.93
CA LYS A 349 19.48 5.86 11.98
C LYS A 349 20.84 5.16 12.11
N ASP A 350 20.94 3.90 11.69
CA ASP A 350 22.13 3.07 11.89
C ASP A 350 22.43 2.18 10.66
N SER A 351 23.66 1.65 10.59
CA SER A 351 24.08 0.62 9.65
C SER A 351 23.74 -0.76 10.20
N THR A 352 22.54 -1.24 9.87
CA THR A 352 21.96 -2.46 10.44
C THR A 352 22.59 -3.74 9.84
N PRO A 353 22.54 -4.90 10.55
CA PRO A 353 22.99 -6.16 9.98
C PRO A 353 22.28 -6.52 8.65
N LEU A 354 20.96 -6.31 8.56
CA LEU A 354 20.18 -6.52 7.34
C LEU A 354 20.63 -5.59 6.21
N GLY A 355 20.75 -4.29 6.49
CA GLY A 355 21.19 -3.32 5.49
C GLY A 355 22.61 -3.60 4.98
N ARG A 356 23.53 -4.00 5.86
CA ARG A 356 24.87 -4.45 5.48
C ARG A 356 24.83 -5.69 4.60
N LEU A 357 24.04 -6.71 4.95
CA LEU A 357 23.88 -7.91 4.13
C LEU A 357 23.33 -7.58 2.74
N ILE A 358 22.34 -6.71 2.65
CA ILE A 358 21.78 -6.27 1.36
C ILE A 358 22.86 -5.55 0.53
N CYS A 359 23.59 -4.61 1.12
CA CYS A 359 24.66 -3.90 0.42
C CYS A 359 25.82 -4.82 0.05
N GLU A 360 26.21 -5.77 0.89
CA GLU A 360 27.19 -6.80 0.56
C GLU A 360 26.74 -7.63 -0.64
N SER A 361 25.47 -8.03 -0.65
CA SER A 361 24.84 -8.77 -1.74
C SER A 361 24.90 -7.99 -3.06
N MET A 362 24.56 -6.70 -3.02
CA MET A 362 24.68 -5.79 -4.14
C MET A 362 26.13 -5.66 -4.63
N ALA A 363 27.09 -5.46 -3.73
CA ALA A 363 28.51 -5.32 -4.06
C ALA A 363 29.04 -6.57 -4.77
N LYS A 364 28.76 -7.75 -4.23
CA LYS A 364 29.18 -9.04 -4.80
C LYS A 364 28.55 -9.29 -6.16
N ALA A 365 27.24 -9.06 -6.32
CA ALA A 365 26.55 -9.25 -7.60
C ALA A 365 27.04 -8.27 -8.68
N ALA A 366 27.39 -7.04 -8.30
CA ALA A 366 27.89 -6.00 -9.21
C ALA A 366 29.39 -6.08 -9.51
N GLY A 367 30.16 -6.87 -8.76
CA GLY A 367 31.63 -6.81 -8.76
C GLY A 367 32.16 -5.43 -8.33
N ALA A 368 31.53 -4.84 -7.32
CA ALA A 368 31.86 -3.51 -6.80
C ALA A 368 32.54 -3.62 -5.43
N ALA A 369 33.41 -2.66 -5.11
CA ALA A 369 34.10 -2.62 -3.82
C ALA A 369 33.24 -1.99 -2.71
N ILE A 370 32.30 -1.13 -3.11
CA ILE A 370 31.41 -0.38 -2.22
C ILE A 370 29.99 -0.62 -2.69
N ALA A 371 29.04 -0.68 -1.76
CA ALA A 371 27.62 -0.59 -2.09
C ALA A 371 26.91 0.40 -1.18
N LEU A 372 25.95 1.13 -1.74
CA LEU A 372 25.08 2.05 -1.01
C LEU A 372 23.63 1.75 -1.38
N HIS A 373 22.76 1.71 -0.39
CA HIS A 373 21.32 1.55 -0.57
C HIS A 373 20.54 2.55 0.27
N THR A 374 19.44 3.07 -0.27
CA THR A 374 18.56 3.96 0.50
C THR A 374 17.78 3.15 1.54
N PRO A 375 17.72 3.60 2.81
CA PRO A 375 17.01 2.85 3.84
C PRO A 375 15.50 2.80 3.59
N GLY A 376 14.95 3.75 2.82
CA GLY A 376 13.55 3.72 2.42
C GLY A 376 13.22 2.60 1.43
N GLY A 377 14.22 1.97 0.80
CA GLY A 377 14.07 0.83 -0.10
C GLY A 377 13.86 -0.50 0.62
N ILE A 378 14.19 -0.56 1.92
CA ILE A 378 14.06 -1.75 2.77
C ILE A 378 12.80 -1.58 3.61
N ARG A 379 11.85 -2.53 3.49
CA ARG A 379 10.46 -2.33 3.95
C ARG A 379 10.00 -3.31 5.04
N ALA A 380 10.78 -4.35 5.29
CA ALA A 380 10.52 -5.34 6.32
C ALA A 380 11.86 -5.91 6.85
N GLY A 381 11.78 -6.63 7.96
CA GLY A 381 12.84 -7.53 8.42
C GLY A 381 12.71 -8.94 7.85
N LEU A 382 13.68 -9.81 8.14
CA LEU A 382 13.55 -11.26 7.88
C LEU A 382 13.11 -11.98 9.17
N PRO A 383 12.23 -12.99 9.05
CA PRO A 383 11.78 -13.75 10.22
C PRO A 383 12.89 -14.64 10.78
N GLY A 384 12.74 -15.04 12.05
CA GLY A 384 13.47 -16.17 12.63
C GLY A 384 12.94 -17.50 12.09
N GLY A 385 13.81 -18.49 11.93
CA GLY A 385 13.44 -19.78 11.31
C GLY A 385 13.50 -19.74 9.78
N PRO A 386 12.69 -20.54 9.07
CA PRO A 386 12.68 -20.58 7.61
C PRO A 386 12.37 -19.21 7.00
N VAL A 387 13.30 -18.70 6.21
CA VAL A 387 13.14 -17.50 5.39
C VAL A 387 12.79 -17.96 3.98
N HIS A 388 11.66 -17.50 3.47
CA HIS A 388 11.16 -17.86 2.15
C HIS A 388 11.49 -16.79 1.11
N ARG A 389 11.41 -17.13 -0.17
CA ARG A 389 11.60 -16.16 -1.26
C ARG A 389 10.64 -14.96 -1.13
N ARG A 390 9.41 -15.18 -0.66
CA ARG A 390 8.45 -14.09 -0.39
C ARG A 390 8.97 -13.08 0.62
N ASP A 391 9.64 -13.52 1.67
CA ASP A 391 10.18 -12.63 2.70
C ASP A 391 11.21 -11.68 2.08
N LEU A 392 12.02 -12.14 1.13
CA LEU A 392 12.98 -11.27 0.43
C LEU A 392 12.28 -10.19 -0.40
N LEU A 393 11.16 -10.55 -1.03
CA LEU A 393 10.33 -9.64 -1.81
C LEU A 393 9.57 -8.67 -0.90
N ASP A 394 9.20 -9.05 0.33
CA ASP A 394 8.66 -8.14 1.34
C ASP A 394 9.74 -7.16 1.86
N VAL A 395 11.00 -7.61 2.03
CA VAL A 395 12.14 -6.77 2.42
C VAL A 395 12.48 -5.75 1.32
N LEU A 396 12.52 -6.18 0.05
CA LEU A 396 12.86 -5.37 -1.12
C LEU A 396 11.69 -5.35 -2.14
N PRO A 397 10.55 -4.73 -1.82
CA PRO A 397 9.32 -4.80 -2.61
C PRO A 397 9.30 -3.80 -3.76
N PHE A 398 10.44 -3.25 -4.13
CA PHE A 398 10.53 -2.46 -5.35
C PHE A 398 11.32 -3.30 -6.35
N ASP A 399 10.82 -3.47 -7.58
CA ASP A 399 11.60 -4.02 -8.70
C ASP A 399 12.68 -3.01 -9.14
N ASP A 400 13.48 -2.55 -8.19
CA ASP A 400 14.57 -1.65 -8.42
C ASP A 400 15.78 -2.47 -8.90
N ARG A 401 16.46 -1.93 -9.89
CA ARG A 401 17.56 -2.63 -10.55
C ARG A 401 18.86 -2.39 -9.82
N LEU A 402 19.74 -3.40 -9.85
CA LEU A 402 21.11 -3.23 -9.40
C LEU A 402 21.90 -2.43 -10.44
N VAL A 403 22.54 -1.34 -10.02
CA VAL A 403 23.34 -0.46 -10.87
C VAL A 403 24.76 -0.42 -10.36
N ALA A 404 25.74 -0.49 -11.26
CA ALA A 404 27.16 -0.44 -10.92
C ALA A 404 27.84 0.68 -11.70
N VAL A 405 28.35 1.68 -10.98
CA VAL A 405 28.89 2.93 -11.54
C VAL A 405 30.22 3.29 -10.89
N ASP A 406 31.04 4.07 -11.59
CA ASP A 406 32.26 4.61 -11.01
C ASP A 406 31.96 5.99 -10.41
N MET A 407 32.19 6.14 -9.11
CA MET A 407 31.98 7.37 -8.36
C MET A 407 33.30 7.86 -7.78
N THR A 408 33.50 9.18 -7.72
CA THR A 408 34.64 9.75 -6.99
C THR A 408 34.44 9.59 -5.48
N GLY A 409 35.53 9.54 -4.70
CA GLY A 409 35.44 9.53 -3.24
C GLY A 409 34.62 10.69 -2.69
N LYS A 410 34.71 11.87 -3.33
CA LYS A 410 33.87 13.02 -3.01
C LYS A 410 32.38 12.73 -3.23
N GLN A 411 32.00 12.15 -4.36
CA GLN A 411 30.60 11.81 -4.64
C GLN A 411 30.06 10.79 -3.63
N ILE A 412 30.88 9.85 -3.18
CA ILE A 412 30.51 8.87 -2.15
C ILE A 412 30.30 9.58 -0.81
N ALA A 413 31.26 10.42 -0.38
CA ALA A 413 31.15 11.19 0.87
C ALA A 413 29.89 12.09 0.88
N ASP A 414 29.59 12.76 -0.24
CA ASP A 414 28.42 13.63 -0.37
C ASP A 414 27.08 12.89 -0.14
N VAL A 415 27.00 11.57 -0.38
CA VAL A 415 25.79 10.77 -0.10
C VAL A 415 25.50 10.73 1.40
N PHE A 416 26.54 10.58 2.22
CA PHE A 416 26.39 10.57 3.66
C PHE A 416 26.02 11.96 4.18
N THR A 417 26.70 13.02 3.71
CA THR A 417 26.36 14.39 4.13
C THR A 417 24.92 14.79 3.81
N ARG A 418 24.35 14.31 2.69
CA ARG A 418 22.96 14.59 2.31
C ARG A 418 21.92 13.72 3.02
N GLY A 419 22.28 12.50 3.42
CA GLY A 419 21.36 11.54 4.03
C GLY A 419 21.02 11.83 5.49
N ILE A 420 21.84 12.62 6.17
CA ILE A 420 21.86 12.67 7.64
C ILE A 420 21.34 14.02 8.22
N GLY A 421 20.89 14.94 7.37
CA GLY A 421 20.24 16.21 7.79
C GLY A 421 18.70 16.19 7.73
N HIS A 422 18.05 16.92 8.63
CA HIS A 422 16.61 17.17 8.69
C HIS A 422 16.05 17.54 7.29
N GLY A 423 15.31 16.58 6.69
CA GLY A 423 14.70 16.68 5.36
C GLY A 423 15.14 15.63 4.32
N GLY A 424 16.12 14.77 4.62
CA GLY A 424 16.82 13.95 3.61
C GLY A 424 16.84 12.42 3.77
N ARG A 425 15.71 11.77 4.10
CA ARG A 425 15.44 10.30 4.00
C ARG A 425 16.25 9.31 4.88
N GLY A 426 17.26 9.73 5.65
CA GLY A 426 17.99 8.91 6.64
C GLY A 426 19.32 8.34 6.12
N LEU A 427 20.14 7.81 7.04
CA LEU A 427 21.48 7.25 6.75
C LEU A 427 21.39 6.17 5.66
N PRO A 428 22.20 6.24 4.57
CA PRO A 428 22.27 5.13 3.61
C PRO A 428 22.72 3.85 4.33
N GLN A 429 22.20 2.70 3.92
CA GLN A 429 22.83 1.42 4.27
C GLN A 429 24.05 1.23 3.35
N PHE A 430 25.13 0.63 3.86
CA PHE A 430 26.38 0.54 3.11
C PHE A 430 27.22 -0.69 3.44
N PHE A 431 28.07 -1.06 2.48
CA PHE A 431 29.10 -2.09 2.58
C PHE A 431 30.41 -1.60 1.95
N GLY A 432 31.55 -2.12 2.43
CA GLY A 432 32.88 -1.80 1.90
C GLY A 432 33.50 -0.51 2.44
N LEU A 433 32.85 0.13 3.41
CA LEU A 433 33.30 1.35 4.07
C LEU A 433 33.16 1.22 5.58
N ASP A 434 34.09 1.84 6.31
CA ASP A 434 33.97 2.20 7.72
C ASP A 434 33.78 3.72 7.83
N VAL A 435 32.80 4.14 8.63
CA VAL A 435 32.37 5.54 8.75
C VAL A 435 32.46 5.98 10.20
N TRP A 436 33.22 7.05 10.43
CA TRP A 436 33.30 7.74 11.72
C TRP A 436 32.39 8.96 11.66
N ALA A 437 31.52 9.08 12.66
CA ALA A 437 30.50 10.11 12.71
C ALA A 437 30.31 10.63 14.14
N TRP A 438 29.72 11.81 14.28
CA TRP A 438 29.22 12.29 15.57
C TRP A 438 27.74 12.65 15.45
N GLN A 439 27.07 12.80 16.58
CA GLN A 439 25.65 13.15 16.63
C GLN A 439 25.47 14.42 17.47
N ASP A 440 24.65 15.34 16.99
CA ASP A 440 24.26 16.54 17.71
C ASP A 440 23.09 16.25 18.67
N GLU A 441 22.74 17.22 19.54
CA GLU A 441 21.66 17.08 20.54
C GLU A 441 20.27 16.81 19.93
N ASP A 442 20.05 17.18 18.66
CA ASP A 442 18.80 16.97 17.92
C ASP A 442 18.75 15.64 17.15
N ASP A 443 19.63 14.70 17.50
CA ASP A 443 19.87 13.43 16.83
C ASP A 443 20.45 13.53 15.40
N SER A 444 20.82 14.72 14.91
CA SER A 444 21.44 14.88 13.58
C SER A 444 22.85 14.29 13.58
N LEU A 445 23.13 13.39 12.64
CA LEU A 445 24.42 12.71 12.55
C LEU A 445 25.31 13.35 11.45
N HIS A 446 26.60 13.37 11.67
CA HIS A 446 27.57 14.06 10.81
C HIS A 446 28.80 13.19 10.62
N VAL A 447 29.36 13.19 9.43
CA VAL A 447 30.51 12.33 9.11
C VAL A 447 31.83 13.06 9.33
N ALA A 448 32.69 12.50 10.19
CA ALA A 448 34.06 12.95 10.40
C ALA A 448 35.03 12.38 9.36
N GLY A 449 34.80 11.15 8.89
CA GLY A 449 35.61 10.56 7.84
C GLY A 449 35.20 9.15 7.43
N LEU A 450 35.66 8.73 6.25
CA LEU A 450 35.41 7.41 5.68
C LEU A 450 36.71 6.71 5.30
N ARG A 451 36.79 5.41 5.59
CA ARG A 451 37.85 4.50 5.10
C ARG A 451 37.21 3.35 4.35
N LEU A 452 37.95 2.79 3.40
CA LEU A 452 37.66 1.45 2.92
C LEU A 452 37.88 0.44 4.06
N THR A 453 37.22 -0.72 4.01
CA THR A 453 37.38 -1.79 5.03
C THR A 453 38.80 -2.34 5.15
N ASN A 454 39.68 -2.06 4.18
CA ASN A 454 41.11 -2.35 4.26
C ASN A 454 41.94 -1.24 4.96
N GLY A 455 41.27 -0.27 5.59
CA GLY A 455 41.88 0.84 6.34
C GLY A 455 42.31 2.04 5.49
N VAL A 456 42.26 1.96 4.15
CA VAL A 456 42.70 3.06 3.28
C VAL A 456 41.69 4.21 3.33
N PRO A 457 42.11 5.46 3.62
CA PRO A 457 41.24 6.63 3.56
C PRO A 457 40.56 6.79 2.20
N LEU A 458 39.28 7.15 2.19
CA LEU A 458 38.56 7.47 0.97
C LEU A 458 39.15 8.75 0.35
N GLN A 459 39.75 8.63 -0.83
CA GLN A 459 40.42 9.74 -1.51
C GLN A 459 39.41 10.52 -2.37
N PRO A 460 39.27 11.85 -2.22
CA PRO A 460 38.20 12.62 -2.87
C PRO A 460 38.14 12.47 -4.39
N ASP A 461 39.28 12.49 -5.08
CA ASP A 461 39.35 12.49 -6.55
C ASP A 461 39.51 11.08 -7.15
N LYS A 462 39.79 10.07 -6.32
CA LYS A 462 39.91 8.69 -6.78
C LYS A 462 38.52 8.14 -7.12
N LYS A 463 38.42 7.43 -8.24
CA LYS A 463 37.20 6.70 -8.62
C LYS A 463 37.16 5.32 -7.98
N TYR A 464 35.98 4.95 -7.49
CA TYR A 464 35.67 3.65 -6.93
C TYR A 464 34.46 3.09 -7.64
N ARG A 465 34.46 1.77 -7.87
CA ARG A 465 33.29 1.08 -8.41
C ARG A 465 32.29 0.83 -7.30
N VAL A 466 31.08 1.38 -7.45
CA VAL A 466 30.02 1.40 -6.44
C VAL A 466 28.76 0.74 -6.99
N ALA A 467 28.18 -0.16 -6.20
CA ALA A 467 26.86 -0.72 -6.42
C ALA A 467 25.78 0.16 -5.76
N LEU A 468 24.75 0.50 -6.51
CA LEU A 468 23.62 1.32 -6.06
C LEU A 468 22.32 0.62 -6.46
N ASN A 469 21.25 0.91 -5.74
CA ASN A 469 19.92 0.67 -6.29
C ASN A 469 19.59 1.72 -7.36
N GLY A 470 18.82 1.32 -8.37
CA GLY A 470 18.51 2.15 -9.54
C GLY A 470 17.86 3.49 -9.18
N PHE A 471 17.01 3.52 -8.15
CA PHE A 471 16.41 4.75 -7.65
C PHE A 471 17.45 5.76 -7.17
N MET A 472 18.47 5.31 -6.41
CA MET A 472 19.55 6.18 -5.95
C MET A 472 20.39 6.67 -7.14
N ALA A 473 20.77 5.79 -8.06
CA ALA A 473 21.54 6.15 -9.25
C ALA A 473 20.84 7.22 -10.11
N ARG A 474 19.53 7.08 -10.35
CA ARG A 474 18.71 8.06 -11.09
C ARG A 474 18.68 9.41 -10.39
N ASN A 475 18.45 9.45 -9.08
CA ASN A 475 18.42 10.71 -8.32
C ASN A 475 19.78 11.44 -8.26
N MET A 476 20.86 10.70 -8.48
CA MET A 476 22.21 11.25 -8.56
C MET A 476 22.63 11.62 -9.99
N ASN A 477 21.72 11.50 -10.98
CA ASN A 477 22.00 11.68 -12.40
C ASN A 477 23.18 10.83 -12.90
N LEU A 478 23.35 9.63 -12.34
CA LEU A 478 24.41 8.71 -12.73
C LEU A 478 23.97 7.84 -13.92
N PRO A 479 24.90 7.42 -14.79
CA PRO A 479 24.57 6.63 -15.97
C PRO A 479 24.02 5.25 -15.58
N THR A 480 22.77 4.98 -15.92
CA THR A 480 22.12 3.68 -15.72
C THR A 480 22.19 2.84 -17.01
N LYS A 481 23.31 2.15 -17.27
CA LYS A 481 23.45 1.22 -18.42
C LYS A 481 23.28 -0.25 -17.97
N LYS A 482 22.54 -1.01 -18.82
CA LYS A 482 22.05 -2.40 -18.75
C LYS A 482 22.37 -3.25 -17.51
N ASP A 483 21.27 -3.61 -16.85
CA ASP A 483 20.92 -4.83 -16.11
C ASP A 483 22.08 -5.63 -15.47
N ARG A 484 22.19 -5.51 -14.14
CA ARG A 484 23.00 -6.39 -13.28
C ARG A 484 22.12 -7.33 -12.44
N GLY A 485 20.86 -7.54 -12.85
CA GLY A 485 19.84 -8.20 -12.06
C GLY A 485 19.07 -7.22 -11.16
N ASN A 486 18.17 -7.78 -10.35
CA ASN A 486 17.44 -7.04 -9.32
C ASN A 486 18.10 -7.26 -7.93
N LEU A 487 17.70 -6.46 -6.95
CA LEU A 487 18.27 -6.52 -5.60
C LEU A 487 17.88 -7.81 -4.85
N VAL A 488 16.69 -8.35 -5.13
CA VAL A 488 16.16 -9.56 -4.48
C VAL A 488 16.99 -10.78 -4.85
N ASP A 489 17.29 -10.99 -6.13
CA ASP A 489 18.11 -12.10 -6.61
C ASP A 489 19.54 -12.02 -6.06
N ALA A 490 20.07 -10.79 -5.90
CA ALA A 490 21.38 -10.60 -5.29
C ALA A 490 21.39 -11.05 -3.82
N LEU A 491 20.38 -10.64 -3.05
CA LEU A 491 20.20 -11.04 -1.64
C LEU A 491 19.97 -12.55 -1.53
N GLU A 492 19.07 -13.10 -2.33
CA GLU A 492 18.76 -14.54 -2.38
C GLU A 492 20.01 -15.37 -2.66
N THR A 493 20.82 -14.94 -3.62
CA THR A 493 22.08 -15.62 -3.97
C THR A 493 23.06 -15.64 -2.80
N GLN A 494 23.14 -14.57 -2.00
CA GLN A 494 24.00 -14.59 -0.81
C GLN A 494 23.44 -15.47 0.30
N LEU A 495 22.14 -15.38 0.57
CA LEU A 495 21.48 -16.19 1.58
C LEU A 495 21.64 -17.70 1.30
N LYS A 496 21.45 -18.11 0.04
CA LYS A 496 21.65 -19.52 -0.40
C LYS A 496 23.10 -20.00 -0.29
N LYS A 497 24.08 -19.10 -0.32
CA LYS A 497 25.50 -19.44 -0.11
C LYS A 497 25.87 -19.59 1.37
N GLY A 498 24.96 -19.25 2.28
CA GLY A 498 25.21 -19.17 3.70
C GLY A 498 25.70 -17.80 4.12
N VAL A 499 25.26 -17.38 5.30
CA VAL A 499 25.60 -16.08 5.90
C VAL A 499 26.12 -16.32 7.31
N ASP A 500 27.23 -15.67 7.66
CA ASP A 500 27.74 -15.66 9.03
C ASP A 500 26.93 -14.67 9.86
N VAL A 501 25.89 -15.19 10.51
CA VAL A 501 24.94 -14.40 11.29
C VAL A 501 25.62 -13.75 12.50
N GLU A 502 26.61 -14.40 13.10
CA GLU A 502 27.31 -13.85 14.27
C GLU A 502 28.26 -12.73 13.86
N ALA A 503 28.94 -12.86 12.72
CA ALA A 503 29.72 -11.77 12.15
C ALA A 503 28.83 -10.58 11.76
N LEU A 504 27.64 -10.82 11.20
CA LEU A 504 26.68 -9.75 10.92
C LEU A 504 26.17 -9.07 12.18
N ARG A 505 25.93 -9.82 13.25
CA ARG A 505 25.45 -9.32 14.55
C ARG A 505 26.48 -8.46 15.26
N THR A 506 27.72 -8.93 15.32
CA THR A 506 28.81 -8.27 16.07
C THR A 506 29.58 -7.23 15.25
N GLY A 507 29.55 -7.36 13.93
CA GLY A 507 30.19 -6.43 13.01
C GLY A 507 29.67 -5.00 13.17
N ARG A 508 30.56 -4.03 13.00
CA ARG A 508 30.23 -2.61 12.97
C ARG A 508 31.08 -1.91 11.93
N ASN A 509 30.43 -1.05 11.16
CA ASN A 509 31.06 -0.19 10.15
C ASN A 509 30.59 1.27 10.24
N LEU A 510 29.78 1.59 11.25
CA LEU A 510 29.43 2.94 11.67
C LEU A 510 29.90 3.12 13.12
N PHE A 511 30.70 4.16 13.35
CA PHE A 511 31.24 4.51 14.66
C PHE A 511 30.76 5.92 15.00
N VAL A 512 29.78 6.02 15.91
CA VAL A 512 29.17 7.28 16.32
C VAL A 512 29.76 7.74 17.66
N PHE A 513 30.23 8.97 17.72
CA PHE A 513 30.82 9.60 18.89
C PHE A 513 29.94 10.75 19.40
N ALA A 514 30.13 11.15 20.66
CA ALA A 514 29.36 12.19 21.31
C ALA A 514 29.61 13.59 20.75
N ASP A 515 30.78 13.82 20.14
CA ASP A 515 31.17 15.12 19.61
C ASP A 515 32.14 14.99 18.42
N LYS A 516 32.25 16.08 17.67
CA LYS A 516 33.10 16.17 16.48
C LYS A 516 34.58 15.87 16.76
N ALA A 517 35.14 16.42 17.84
CA ALA A 517 36.57 16.27 18.15
C ALA A 517 36.91 14.81 18.45
N SER A 518 36.04 14.12 19.19
CA SER A 518 36.14 12.69 19.47
C SER A 518 36.08 11.85 18.19
N ALA A 519 35.15 12.15 17.27
CA ALA A 519 35.04 11.46 16.00
C ALA A 519 36.27 11.67 15.08
N GLU A 520 36.74 12.92 14.96
CA GLU A 520 37.92 13.27 14.14
C GLU A 520 39.21 12.67 14.70
N ALA A 521 39.37 12.66 16.02
CA ALA A 521 40.50 12.02 16.69
C ALA A 521 40.52 10.50 16.43
N ALA A 522 39.36 9.84 16.60
CA ALA A 522 39.24 8.41 16.35
C ALA A 522 39.50 8.05 14.87
N PHE A 523 38.98 8.85 13.92
CA PHE A 523 39.23 8.66 12.49
C PHE A 523 40.72 8.79 12.12
N SER A 524 41.41 9.75 12.74
CA SER A 524 42.84 9.99 12.53
C SER A 524 43.69 8.83 13.05
N GLN A 525 43.37 8.33 14.26
CA GLN A 525 44.07 7.20 14.89
C GLN A 525 43.81 5.84 14.22
N ALA A 526 42.67 5.69 13.54
CA ALA A 526 42.33 4.46 12.83
C ALA A 526 43.28 4.15 11.65
N GLY A 527 44.08 5.12 11.18
CA GLY A 527 45.04 4.95 10.09
C GLY A 527 46.44 4.51 10.49
N SER A 528 46.72 4.36 11.79
CA SER A 528 48.05 4.01 12.32
C SER A 528 48.19 2.54 12.74
N ARG A 529 47.35 1.64 12.21
CA ARG A 529 47.44 0.18 12.42
C ARG A 529 47.96 -0.56 11.21
#